data_AF-A0A7J6FZK4-F1
#
_entry.id   AF-A0A7J6FZK4-F1
#
_cell.length_a   1.000
_cell.length_b   1.000
_cell.length_c   1.000
_cell.angle_alpha   90.00
_cell.angle_beta   90.00
_cell.angle_gamma   90.00
#
_symmetry.space_group_name_H-M   'P 1'
#
loop_
_entity.id
_entity.type
_entity.pdbx_description
1 polymer ?
#
loop_
_entity_poly.entity_id
_entity_poly.type
_entity_poly.pdbx_seq_one_letter_code
_entity_poly.pdbx_strand_id
1 'polypeptide(L)'
;GRLVAANAVGETPRSYFRSKSKRERERAMRRRSIWAWVVAIVCFVVLMIVTPAIPQSQEYHDFADQRRFFGIPNALNVISNFPFLVIGLIGLVLCYYRNYFKLSLEGELLGWTFFYAGVAAVAFGSSYYHLEPNDARLVWDRLPMTVAFTSIISIFIIERIDERKGTVSIIPLLLAGLFSILYWRQALHFSSVNYLNLWSNILYWKINLSVKYWENCLVRFFDDLRPYALVQFVPCIAIPLMAILLPPMYTHSTYWLWAAGFYLLAKVEEACDKVIYDWTYHIVSGHTLKHLCAAMVPVFLTLMLAKRTIETDRKSLLKTWKVSWTKVKVNGNDQEVSYSAVSVVESPA
;
A
#
# COMPACT_ATOMS: atom_id res chain seq x y z
N GLY A 1 -63.38 -14.34 -19.66
CA GLY A 1 -62.23 -13.45 -19.47
C GLY A 1 -62.20 -12.99 -18.03
N ARG A 2 -61.16 -13.38 -17.27
CA ARG A 2 -60.87 -12.83 -15.94
C ARG A 2 -59.79 -11.77 -16.11
N LEU A 3 -60.15 -10.50 -15.98
CA LEU A 3 -59.19 -9.40 -15.86
C LEU A 3 -58.64 -9.41 -14.43
N VAL A 4 -57.38 -9.79 -14.31
CA VAL A 4 -56.59 -9.70 -13.09
C VAL A 4 -56.33 -8.22 -12.81
N ALA A 5 -56.97 -7.68 -11.78
CA ALA A 5 -56.63 -6.37 -11.24
C ALA A 5 -55.23 -6.44 -10.63
N ALA A 6 -54.28 -5.78 -11.27
CA ALA A 6 -52.94 -5.60 -10.73
C ALA A 6 -53.01 -4.68 -9.50
N ASN A 7 -52.75 -5.26 -8.33
CA ASN A 7 -52.51 -4.51 -7.09
C ASN A 7 -51.20 -3.70 -7.22
N ALA A 8 -51.29 -2.49 -7.75
CA ALA A 8 -50.27 -1.46 -7.55
C ALA A 8 -50.47 -0.87 -6.15
N VAL A 9 -49.79 -1.46 -5.16
CA VAL A 9 -49.65 -0.86 -3.83
C VAL A 9 -48.93 0.48 -4.02
N GLY A 10 -49.69 1.57 -4.00
CA GLY A 10 -49.18 2.92 -4.17
C GLY A 10 -48.21 3.27 -3.04
N GLU A 11 -46.95 3.54 -3.38
CA GLU A 11 -46.00 4.14 -2.46
C GLU A 11 -46.61 5.45 -1.91
N THR A 12 -46.70 5.58 -0.59
CA THR A 12 -47.15 6.83 0.04
C THR A 12 -46.28 8.00 -0.46
N PRO A 13 -46.82 9.23 -0.61
CA PRO A 13 -46.03 10.38 -1.06
C PRO A 13 -44.74 10.58 -0.24
N ARG A 14 -44.82 10.30 1.07
CA ARG A 14 -43.70 10.40 2.02
C ARG A 14 -42.59 9.36 1.75
N SER A 15 -42.94 8.11 1.38
CA SER A 15 -41.95 7.08 1.00
C SER A 15 -41.30 7.39 -0.35
N TYR A 16 -42.07 7.92 -1.30
CA TYR A 16 -41.55 8.36 -2.61
C TYR A 16 -40.56 9.53 -2.48
N PHE A 17 -40.88 10.57 -1.72
CA PHE A 17 -39.96 11.69 -1.48
C PHE A 17 -38.68 11.25 -0.73
N ARG A 18 -38.82 10.33 0.24
CA ARG A 18 -37.66 9.77 0.96
C ARG A 18 -36.78 8.93 0.05
N SER A 19 -37.36 8.11 -0.83
CA SER A 19 -36.60 7.29 -1.80
C SER A 19 -35.92 8.17 -2.86
N LYS A 20 -36.61 9.20 -3.36
CA LYS A 20 -36.05 10.20 -4.30
C LYS A 20 -34.87 10.97 -3.69
N SER A 21 -35.03 11.48 -2.47
CA SER A 21 -33.95 12.20 -1.77
C SER A 21 -32.73 11.32 -1.47
N LYS A 22 -32.94 10.02 -1.17
CA LYS A 22 -31.85 9.05 -1.00
C LYS A 22 -31.11 8.82 -2.32
N ARG A 23 -31.84 8.59 -3.42
CA ARG A 23 -31.27 8.41 -4.77
C ARG A 23 -30.52 9.66 -5.23
N GLU A 24 -31.01 10.86 -4.94
CA GLU A 24 -30.33 12.12 -5.26
C GLU A 24 -29.03 12.29 -4.47
N ARG A 25 -29.02 11.95 -3.17
CA ARG A 25 -27.80 11.94 -2.35
C ARG A 25 -26.78 10.92 -2.85
N GLU A 26 -27.22 9.71 -3.21
CA GLU A 26 -26.35 8.67 -3.79
C GLU A 26 -25.75 9.12 -5.13
N ARG A 27 -26.55 9.73 -6.01
CA ARG A 27 -26.08 10.31 -7.28
C ARG A 27 -25.08 11.45 -7.05
N ALA A 28 -25.34 12.34 -6.10
CA ALA A 28 -24.43 13.42 -5.75
C ALA A 28 -23.09 12.89 -5.21
N MET A 29 -23.12 11.89 -4.33
CA MET A 29 -21.92 11.22 -3.82
C MET A 29 -21.13 10.50 -4.92
N ARG A 30 -21.82 9.81 -5.84
CA ARG A 30 -21.19 9.18 -7.00
C ARG A 30 -20.51 10.23 -7.90
N ARG A 31 -21.18 11.36 -8.16
CA ARG A 31 -20.62 12.46 -8.95
C ARG A 31 -19.38 13.06 -8.30
N ARG A 32 -19.38 13.28 -6.98
CA ARG A 32 -18.18 13.72 -6.23
C ARG A 32 -17.03 12.73 -6.34
N SER A 33 -17.32 11.42 -6.22
CA SER A 33 -16.32 10.37 -6.36
C SER A 33 -15.70 10.36 -7.77
N ILE A 34 -16.50 10.55 -8.82
CA ILE A 34 -16.00 10.64 -10.20
C ILE A 34 -15.07 11.84 -10.36
N TRP A 35 -15.47 13.01 -9.87
CA TRP A 35 -14.62 14.20 -9.93
C TRP A 35 -13.32 14.05 -9.16
N ALA A 36 -13.34 13.38 -8.00
CA ALA A 36 -12.12 13.06 -7.26
C ALA A 36 -11.15 12.19 -8.10
N TRP A 37 -11.66 11.18 -8.80
CA TRP A 37 -10.86 10.36 -9.72
C TRP A 37 -10.33 11.17 -10.92
N VAL A 38 -11.16 12.03 -11.51
CA VAL A 38 -10.73 12.92 -12.62
C VAL A 38 -9.61 13.84 -12.15
N VAL A 39 -9.75 14.48 -10.99
CA VAL A 39 -8.71 15.34 -10.41
C VAL A 39 -7.44 14.54 -10.12
N ALA A 40 -7.54 13.34 -9.54
CA ALA A 40 -6.38 12.49 -9.28
C ALA A 40 -5.64 12.11 -10.57
N ILE A 41 -6.36 11.75 -11.63
CA ILE A 41 -5.77 11.43 -12.94
C ILE A 41 -5.12 12.68 -13.56
N VAL A 42 -5.78 13.83 -13.51
CA VAL A 42 -5.20 15.09 -14.01
C VAL A 42 -3.94 15.46 -13.24
N CYS A 43 -3.95 15.38 -11.90
CA CYS A 43 -2.78 15.61 -11.07
C CYS A 43 -1.64 14.64 -11.41
N PHE A 44 -1.94 13.36 -11.64
CA PHE A 44 -0.96 12.36 -12.06
C PHE A 44 -0.36 12.72 -13.43
N VAL A 45 -1.17 13.06 -14.42
CA VAL A 45 -0.71 13.46 -15.76
C VAL A 45 0.13 14.73 -15.70
N VAL A 46 -0.31 15.73 -14.93
CA VAL A 46 0.46 16.97 -14.72
C VAL A 46 1.80 16.66 -14.07
N LEU A 47 1.84 15.79 -13.04
CA LEU A 47 3.08 15.37 -12.40
C LEU A 47 4.03 14.71 -13.41
N MET A 48 3.51 13.83 -14.28
CA MET A 48 4.30 13.16 -15.32
C MET A 48 4.88 14.13 -16.37
N ILE A 49 4.16 15.21 -16.69
CA ILE A 49 4.59 16.25 -17.65
C ILE A 49 5.58 17.23 -17.02
N VAL A 50 5.32 17.65 -15.79
CA VAL A 50 6.07 18.75 -15.13
C VAL A 50 7.39 18.26 -14.52
N THR A 51 7.43 17.04 -14.01
CA THR A 51 8.66 16.48 -13.43
C THR A 51 9.49 15.76 -14.50
N PRO A 52 10.82 15.75 -14.40
CA PRO A 52 11.65 14.91 -15.27
C PRO A 52 11.41 13.42 -14.96
N ALA A 53 11.57 12.57 -15.97
CA ALA A 53 11.58 11.12 -15.79
C ALA A 53 12.70 10.72 -14.80
N ILE A 54 12.41 9.75 -13.93
CA ILE A 54 13.38 9.23 -12.96
C ILE A 54 13.90 7.89 -13.50
N PRO A 55 15.12 7.85 -14.05
CA PRO A 55 15.71 6.62 -14.54
C PRO A 55 16.07 5.69 -13.38
N GLN A 56 16.15 4.39 -13.67
CA GLN A 56 16.66 3.43 -12.69
C GLN A 56 18.17 3.60 -12.50
N SER A 57 18.59 4.06 -11.33
CA SER A 57 20.03 4.13 -11.00
C SER A 57 20.62 2.72 -10.94
N GLN A 58 21.79 2.55 -11.56
CA GLN A 58 22.54 1.29 -11.52
C GLN A 58 23.23 1.09 -10.16
N GLU A 59 23.47 2.15 -9.40
CA GLU A 59 23.97 2.07 -8.02
C GLU A 59 22.98 1.35 -7.09
N TYR A 60 21.71 1.26 -7.47
CA TYR A 60 20.69 0.49 -6.75
C TYR A 60 21.01 -1.01 -6.69
N HIS A 61 21.86 -1.51 -7.60
CA HIS A 61 22.31 -2.90 -7.63
C HIS A 61 23.57 -3.13 -6.77
N ASP A 62 24.24 -2.07 -6.33
CA ASP A 62 25.50 -2.12 -5.58
C ASP A 62 25.25 -2.17 -4.07
N PHE A 63 24.97 -3.38 -3.58
CA PHE A 63 24.75 -3.63 -2.15
C PHE A 63 26.04 -3.54 -1.33
N ALA A 64 25.91 -3.08 -0.08
CA ALA A 64 27.03 -2.99 0.85
C ALA A 64 27.60 -4.37 1.20
N ASP A 65 26.73 -5.34 1.52
CA ASP A 65 27.13 -6.71 1.82
C ASP A 65 27.06 -7.60 0.57
N GLN A 66 28.23 -7.91 0.04
CA GLN A 66 28.41 -8.80 -1.12
C GLN A 66 28.99 -10.16 -0.73
N ARG A 67 29.07 -10.46 0.57
CA ARG A 67 29.73 -11.68 1.07
C ARG A 67 29.00 -12.93 0.58
N ARG A 68 29.82 -13.97 0.35
CA ARG A 68 29.36 -15.28 -0.07
C ARG A 68 29.36 -16.25 1.11
N PHE A 69 28.22 -16.86 1.40
CA PHE A 69 28.10 -17.94 2.39
C PHE A 69 27.56 -19.20 1.71
N PHE A 70 28.16 -20.36 1.99
CA PHE A 70 27.74 -21.66 1.44
C PHE A 70 27.54 -21.68 -0.09
N GLY A 71 28.35 -20.91 -0.83
CA GLY A 71 28.23 -20.81 -2.28
C GLY A 71 27.17 -19.82 -2.79
N ILE A 72 26.40 -19.19 -1.92
CA ILE A 72 25.35 -18.21 -2.26
C ILE A 72 25.97 -16.80 -2.28
N PRO A 73 25.99 -16.08 -3.43
CA PRO A 73 26.40 -14.67 -3.48
C PRO A 73 25.39 -13.77 -2.77
N ASN A 74 25.83 -12.63 -2.22
CA ASN A 74 24.97 -11.70 -1.47
C ASN A 74 24.12 -12.43 -0.40
N ALA A 75 24.71 -13.40 0.29
CA ALA A 75 23.98 -14.45 0.97
C ALA A 75 22.98 -13.92 2.01
N LEU A 76 23.35 -12.90 2.79
CA LEU A 76 22.43 -12.33 3.79
C LEU A 76 21.23 -11.63 3.14
N ASN A 77 21.42 -10.95 2.00
CA ASN A 77 20.32 -10.35 1.24
C ASN A 77 19.39 -11.41 0.64
N VAL A 78 19.91 -12.58 0.25
CA VAL A 78 19.09 -13.70 -0.24
C VAL A 78 18.32 -14.35 0.91
N ILE A 79 19.02 -14.76 1.98
CA ILE A 79 18.44 -15.54 3.08
C ILE A 79 17.41 -14.73 3.89
N SER A 80 17.64 -13.43 4.06
CA SER A 80 16.71 -12.54 4.79
C SER A 80 15.33 -12.39 4.15
N ASN A 81 15.11 -12.94 2.94
CA ASN A 81 13.79 -13.02 2.32
C ASN A 81 12.94 -14.20 2.82
N PHE A 82 13.55 -15.21 3.47
CA PHE A 82 12.85 -16.39 3.96
C PHE A 82 11.65 -16.09 4.89
N PRO A 83 11.72 -15.10 5.81
CA PRO A 83 10.58 -14.73 6.64
C PRO A 83 9.32 -14.38 5.83
N PHE A 84 9.44 -13.72 4.67
CA PHE A 84 8.29 -13.43 3.82
C PHE A 84 7.58 -14.71 3.35
N LEU A 85 8.32 -15.76 3.01
CA LEU A 85 7.74 -17.04 2.62
C LEU A 85 6.93 -17.64 3.78
N VAL A 86 7.53 -17.68 4.97
CA VAL A 86 6.91 -18.26 6.16
C VAL A 86 5.61 -17.54 6.49
N ILE A 87 5.67 -16.21 6.61
CA ILE A 87 4.50 -15.41 7.01
C ILE A 87 3.45 -15.37 5.89
N GLY A 88 3.87 -15.31 4.63
CA GLY A 88 2.99 -15.37 3.47
C GLY A 88 2.19 -16.68 3.42
N LEU A 89 2.85 -17.82 3.59
CA LEU A 89 2.18 -19.12 3.61
C LEU A 89 1.27 -19.30 4.83
N ILE A 90 1.71 -18.90 6.02
CA ILE A 90 0.87 -18.95 7.23
C ILE A 90 -0.40 -18.11 7.02
N GLY A 91 -0.25 -16.87 6.57
CA GLY A 91 -1.39 -15.98 6.32
C GLY A 91 -2.34 -16.54 5.26
N LEU A 92 -1.80 -17.07 4.16
CA LEU A 92 -2.60 -17.69 3.10
C LEU A 92 -3.39 -18.90 3.63
N VAL A 93 -2.76 -19.79 4.39
CA VAL A 93 -3.45 -20.93 5.01
C VAL A 93 -4.54 -20.45 5.96
N LEU A 94 -4.26 -19.48 6.83
CA LEU A 94 -5.22 -18.96 7.80
C LEU A 94 -6.40 -18.20 7.18
N CYS A 95 -6.25 -17.63 5.98
CA CYS A 95 -7.36 -17.04 5.23
C CYS A 95 -8.45 -18.08 4.90
N TYR A 96 -8.06 -19.32 4.59
CA TYR A 96 -8.99 -20.38 4.17
C TYR A 96 -9.28 -21.41 5.27
N TYR A 97 -8.40 -21.55 6.26
CA TYR A 97 -8.55 -22.54 7.32
C TYR A 97 -9.67 -22.16 8.29
N ARG A 98 -10.80 -22.87 8.21
CA ARG A 98 -11.95 -22.77 9.15
C ARG A 98 -12.43 -21.33 9.40
N ASN A 99 -12.26 -20.45 8.41
CA ASN A 99 -12.52 -19.01 8.52
C ASN A 99 -11.88 -18.38 9.78
N TYR A 100 -10.62 -18.72 10.09
CA TYR A 100 -9.93 -18.30 11.30
C TYR A 100 -9.91 -16.77 11.48
N PHE A 101 -9.62 -16.02 10.41
CA PHE A 101 -9.64 -14.55 10.41
C PHE A 101 -11.04 -13.93 10.38
N LYS A 102 -12.10 -14.75 10.39
CA LYS A 102 -13.51 -14.33 10.35
C LYS A 102 -13.77 -13.35 9.21
N LEU A 103 -13.24 -13.66 8.03
CA LEU A 103 -13.45 -12.89 6.81
C LEU A 103 -14.89 -13.08 6.37
N SER A 104 -15.69 -12.03 6.46
CA SER A 104 -17.12 -12.07 6.14
C SER A 104 -17.44 -11.59 4.72
N LEU A 105 -16.55 -10.78 4.15
CA LEU A 105 -16.76 -10.16 2.83
C LEU A 105 -15.89 -10.86 1.79
N GLU A 106 -16.46 -11.16 0.62
CA GLU A 106 -15.72 -11.80 -0.49
C GLU A 106 -14.52 -10.96 -0.92
N GLY A 107 -14.66 -9.63 -0.94
CA GLY A 107 -13.58 -8.71 -1.26
C GLY A 107 -12.44 -8.72 -0.24
N GLU A 108 -12.73 -8.94 1.04
CA GLU A 108 -11.68 -9.12 2.06
C GLU A 108 -10.91 -10.41 1.80
N LEU A 109 -11.61 -11.52 1.56
CA LEU A 109 -10.95 -12.80 1.29
C LEU A 109 -10.05 -12.69 0.06
N LEU A 110 -10.56 -12.15 -1.05
CA LEU A 110 -9.77 -11.95 -2.26
C LEU A 110 -8.57 -11.02 -2.02
N GLY A 111 -8.79 -9.88 -1.36
CA GLY A 111 -7.72 -8.92 -1.05
C GLY A 111 -6.62 -9.53 -0.19
N TRP A 112 -6.96 -10.24 0.88
CA TRP A 112 -5.99 -10.87 1.77
C TRP A 112 -5.27 -12.04 1.10
N THR A 113 -5.95 -12.80 0.24
CA THR A 113 -5.32 -13.85 -0.57
C THR A 113 -4.25 -13.28 -1.49
N PHE A 114 -4.56 -12.23 -2.26
CA PHE A 114 -3.55 -11.60 -3.12
C PHE A 114 -2.41 -10.99 -2.32
N PHE A 115 -2.71 -10.39 -1.16
CA PHE A 115 -1.69 -9.87 -0.25
C PHE A 115 -0.72 -10.97 0.20
N TYR A 116 -1.21 -12.04 0.81
CA TYR A 116 -0.35 -13.12 1.33
C TYR A 116 0.33 -13.93 0.23
N ALA A 117 -0.32 -14.12 -0.92
CA ALA A 117 0.31 -14.73 -2.09
C ALA A 117 1.44 -13.84 -2.64
N GLY A 118 1.22 -12.52 -2.71
CA GLY A 118 2.25 -11.54 -3.06
C GLY A 118 3.42 -11.58 -2.08
N VAL A 119 3.15 -11.55 -0.76
CA VAL A 119 4.17 -11.67 0.30
C VAL A 119 4.98 -12.96 0.16
N ALA A 120 4.33 -14.12 -0.03
CA ALA A 120 5.06 -15.37 -0.24
C ALA A 120 5.92 -15.33 -1.52
N ALA A 121 5.40 -14.72 -2.59
CA ALA A 121 6.11 -14.57 -3.85
C ALA A 121 7.30 -13.59 -3.78
N VAL A 122 7.28 -12.59 -2.88
CA VAL A 122 8.44 -11.71 -2.61
C VAL A 122 9.66 -12.53 -2.27
N ALA A 123 9.51 -13.61 -1.50
CA ALA A 123 10.64 -14.43 -1.10
C ALA A 123 11.43 -14.97 -2.30
N PHE A 124 10.73 -15.42 -3.34
CA PHE A 124 11.34 -15.94 -4.56
C PHE A 124 11.85 -14.83 -5.47
N GLY A 125 11.02 -13.81 -5.70
CA GLY A 125 11.35 -12.68 -6.57
C GLY A 125 12.57 -11.91 -6.10
N SER A 126 12.58 -11.53 -4.83
CA SER A 126 13.68 -10.81 -4.17
C SER A 126 14.95 -11.67 -4.10
N SER A 127 14.84 -12.95 -3.73
CA SER A 127 15.99 -13.86 -3.73
C SER A 127 16.61 -14.01 -5.12
N TYR A 128 15.79 -14.15 -6.16
CA TYR A 128 16.26 -14.26 -7.54
C TYR A 128 17.03 -13.01 -8.00
N TYR A 129 16.54 -11.84 -7.63
CA TYR A 129 17.23 -10.57 -7.84
C TYR A 129 18.55 -10.49 -7.08
N HIS A 130 18.58 -10.83 -5.78
CA HIS A 130 19.78 -10.73 -4.97
C HIS A 130 20.88 -11.72 -5.32
N LEU A 131 20.54 -12.87 -5.93
CA LEU A 131 21.54 -13.80 -6.45
C LEU A 131 22.40 -13.19 -7.55
N GLU A 132 21.83 -12.31 -8.39
CA GLU A 132 22.56 -11.61 -9.45
C GLU A 132 21.84 -10.30 -9.79
N PRO A 133 22.15 -9.21 -9.07
CA PRO A 133 21.42 -7.96 -9.17
C PRO A 133 21.51 -7.35 -10.56
N ASN A 134 20.35 -7.12 -11.19
CA ASN A 134 20.19 -6.37 -12.43
C ASN A 134 18.72 -5.99 -12.65
N ASP A 135 18.47 -5.06 -13.57
CA ASP A 135 17.13 -4.58 -13.89
C ASP A 135 16.14 -5.66 -14.35
N ALA A 136 16.62 -6.72 -15.02
CA ALA A 136 15.76 -7.80 -15.48
C ALA A 136 15.22 -8.62 -14.31
N ARG A 137 16.06 -8.89 -13.32
CA ARG A 137 15.66 -9.62 -12.12
C ARG A 137 14.92 -8.73 -11.12
N LEU A 138 15.21 -7.43 -11.09
CA LEU A 138 14.51 -6.46 -10.25
C LEU A 138 13.00 -6.37 -10.54
N VAL A 139 12.57 -6.66 -11.77
CA VAL A 139 11.13 -6.82 -12.09
C VAL A 139 10.48 -7.88 -11.21
N TRP A 140 11.16 -9.00 -11.00
CA TRP A 140 10.65 -10.12 -10.22
C TRP A 140 10.62 -9.84 -8.72
N ASP A 141 11.48 -8.95 -8.23
CA ASP A 141 11.41 -8.44 -6.86
C ASP A 141 10.23 -7.45 -6.68
N ARG A 142 10.05 -6.53 -7.63
CA ARG A 142 9.03 -5.48 -7.55
C ARG A 142 7.61 -5.98 -7.77
N LEU A 143 7.42 -6.99 -8.61
CA LEU A 143 6.10 -7.49 -9.01
C LEU A 143 5.31 -8.06 -7.82
N PRO A 144 5.83 -9.02 -7.04
CA PRO A 144 5.15 -9.53 -5.85
C PRO A 144 4.86 -8.47 -4.79
N MET A 145 5.82 -7.55 -4.56
CA MET A 145 5.62 -6.42 -3.66
C MET A 145 4.45 -5.54 -4.10
N THR A 146 4.36 -5.25 -5.40
CA THR A 146 3.31 -4.39 -5.96
C THR A 146 1.93 -5.01 -5.84
N VAL A 147 1.83 -6.32 -6.08
CA VAL A 147 0.60 -7.08 -5.81
C VAL A 147 0.21 -6.92 -4.34
N ALA A 148 1.14 -7.14 -3.40
CA ALA A 148 0.86 -7.00 -1.99
C ALA A 148 0.38 -5.58 -1.60
N PHE A 149 1.04 -4.53 -2.08
CA PHE A 149 0.67 -3.14 -1.79
C PHE A 149 -0.70 -2.76 -2.32
N THR A 150 -0.96 -3.08 -3.58
CA THR A 150 -2.23 -2.75 -4.23
C THR A 150 -3.40 -3.51 -3.60
N SER A 151 -3.18 -4.77 -3.19
CA SER A 151 -4.14 -5.55 -2.41
C SER A 151 -4.44 -4.93 -1.05
N ILE A 152 -3.43 -4.51 -0.28
CA ILE A 152 -3.63 -3.83 1.01
C ILE A 152 -4.46 -2.56 0.83
N ILE A 153 -4.17 -1.73 -0.17
CA ILE A 153 -4.93 -0.50 -0.40
C ILE A 153 -6.40 -0.82 -0.66
N SER A 154 -6.67 -1.86 -1.45
CA SER A 154 -8.03 -2.30 -1.72
C SER A 154 -8.74 -2.77 -0.46
N ILE A 155 -8.09 -3.58 0.37
CA ILE A 155 -8.60 -4.02 1.68
C ILE A 155 -8.89 -2.80 2.57
N PHE A 156 -7.98 -1.84 2.58
CA PHE A 156 -8.11 -0.66 3.40
C PHE A 156 -9.32 0.19 2.98
N ILE A 157 -9.62 0.26 1.68
CA ILE A 157 -10.86 0.89 1.15
C ILE A 157 -12.10 0.11 1.60
N ILE A 158 -12.06 -1.23 1.61
CA ILE A 158 -13.15 -2.07 2.14
C ILE A 158 -13.40 -1.76 3.61
N GLU A 159 -12.35 -1.72 4.44
CA GLU A 159 -12.46 -1.55 5.88
C GLU A 159 -12.85 -0.12 6.32
N ARG A 160 -12.53 0.90 5.52
CA ARG A 160 -12.69 2.32 5.94
C ARG A 160 -13.74 3.11 5.17
N ILE A 161 -13.99 2.75 3.92
CA ILE A 161 -14.83 3.56 3.03
C ILE A 161 -16.11 2.83 2.71
N ASP A 162 -16.02 1.74 1.96
CA ASP A 162 -17.18 1.00 1.47
C ASP A 162 -16.74 -0.35 0.90
N GLU A 163 -17.44 -1.41 1.28
CA GLU A 163 -17.19 -2.77 0.82
C GLU A 163 -17.21 -2.88 -0.70
N ARG A 164 -18.29 -2.41 -1.35
CA ARG A 164 -18.48 -2.61 -2.79
C ARG A 164 -17.42 -1.86 -3.58
N LYS A 165 -17.13 -0.61 -3.21
CA LYS A 165 -16.06 0.17 -3.87
C LYS A 165 -14.70 -0.48 -3.69
N GLY A 166 -14.42 -0.98 -2.49
CA GLY A 166 -13.16 -1.66 -2.18
C GLY A 166 -13.00 -2.99 -2.95
N THR A 167 -14.04 -3.82 -3.04
CA THR A 167 -13.99 -5.05 -3.85
C THR A 167 -13.77 -4.74 -5.33
N VAL A 168 -14.49 -3.75 -5.87
CA VAL A 168 -14.34 -3.34 -7.28
C VAL A 168 -12.96 -2.72 -7.55
N SER A 169 -12.31 -2.12 -6.54
CA SER A 169 -10.98 -1.52 -6.72
C SER A 169 -9.83 -2.53 -6.80
N ILE A 170 -10.03 -3.80 -6.41
CA ILE A 170 -8.96 -4.81 -6.42
C ILE A 170 -8.35 -4.95 -7.81
N ILE A 171 -9.17 -5.19 -8.83
CA ILE A 171 -8.69 -5.43 -10.20
C ILE A 171 -8.01 -4.18 -10.79
N PRO A 172 -8.63 -2.97 -10.76
CA PRO A 172 -7.98 -1.77 -11.26
C PRO A 172 -6.67 -1.44 -10.56
N LEU A 173 -6.56 -1.65 -9.24
CA LEU A 173 -5.33 -1.39 -8.49
C LEU A 173 -4.23 -2.38 -8.85
N LEU A 174 -4.55 -3.68 -8.96
CA LEU A 174 -3.60 -4.70 -9.41
C LEU A 174 -3.10 -4.42 -10.83
N LEU A 175 -4.01 -4.04 -11.75
CA LEU A 175 -3.64 -3.67 -13.12
C LEU A 175 -2.78 -2.41 -13.13
N ALA A 176 -3.12 -1.37 -12.36
CA ALA A 176 -2.31 -0.16 -12.25
C ALA A 176 -0.90 -0.47 -11.74
N GLY A 177 -0.79 -1.36 -10.74
CA GLY A 177 0.49 -1.88 -10.26
C GLY A 177 1.27 -2.60 -11.35
N LEU A 178 0.65 -3.55 -12.05
CA LEU A 178 1.28 -4.30 -13.14
C LEU A 178 1.75 -3.36 -14.27
N PHE A 179 0.90 -2.45 -14.72
CA PHE A 179 1.23 -1.47 -15.75
C PHE A 179 2.36 -0.54 -15.29
N SER A 180 2.44 -0.17 -14.02
CA SER A 180 3.54 0.66 -13.50
C SER A 180 4.91 -0.03 -13.67
N ILE A 181 4.98 -1.35 -13.47
CA ILE A 181 6.21 -2.14 -13.65
C ILE A 181 6.51 -2.37 -15.12
N LEU A 182 5.49 -2.69 -15.93
CA LEU A 182 5.66 -2.86 -17.37
C LEU A 182 6.13 -1.56 -18.03
N TYR A 183 5.59 -0.42 -17.61
CA TYR A 183 5.99 0.90 -18.07
C TYR A 183 7.45 1.20 -17.74
N TRP A 184 7.89 0.85 -16.52
CA TRP A 184 9.30 0.93 -16.14
C TRP A 184 10.17 -0.02 -16.99
N ARG A 185 9.78 -1.29 -17.15
CA ARG A 185 10.60 -2.32 -17.82
C ARG A 185 10.69 -2.20 -19.34
N GLN A 186 9.61 -1.83 -20.03
CA GLN A 186 9.52 -1.90 -21.50
C GLN A 186 10.52 -0.98 -22.22
N ALA A 187 11.16 -0.08 -21.49
CA ALA A 187 12.26 0.75 -21.98
C ALA A 187 13.50 -0.03 -22.41
N LEU A 188 13.83 -1.11 -21.69
CA LEU A 188 15.08 -1.84 -21.91
C LEU A 188 15.04 -2.75 -23.15
N HIS A 189 13.85 -3.07 -23.66
CA HIS A 189 13.69 -3.91 -24.86
C HIS A 189 13.64 -3.13 -26.18
N PHE A 190 13.31 -1.83 -26.16
CA PHE A 190 13.27 -1.05 -27.41
C PHE A 190 14.68 -0.67 -27.91
N SER A 191 15.65 -0.59 -27.00
CA SER A 191 17.06 -0.32 -27.32
C SER A 191 17.82 -1.52 -27.91
N SER A 192 17.23 -2.73 -27.91
CA SER A 192 17.92 -3.97 -28.36
C SER A 192 17.39 -4.55 -29.68
N VAL A 193 16.50 -3.86 -30.40
CA VAL A 193 15.98 -4.34 -31.69
C VAL A 193 16.96 -3.98 -32.81
N ASN A 194 18.10 -4.67 -32.85
CA ASN A 194 18.97 -4.75 -34.03
C ASN A 194 18.34 -5.67 -35.10
N TYR A 195 17.13 -5.34 -35.56
CA TYR A 195 16.48 -6.01 -36.70
C TYR A 195 16.35 -5.07 -37.89
N LEU A 196 17.45 -4.43 -38.30
CA LEU A 196 17.53 -3.71 -39.58
C LEU A 196 18.89 -3.88 -40.28
N ASN A 197 19.55 -5.03 -40.12
CA ASN A 197 20.73 -5.40 -40.92
C ASN A 197 20.38 -6.45 -41.99
N LEU A 198 19.31 -6.18 -42.75
CA LEU A 198 19.18 -6.71 -44.10
C LEU A 198 18.27 -5.75 -44.87
N TRP A 199 18.82 -5.10 -45.90
CA TRP A 199 18.16 -4.19 -46.85
C TRP A 199 18.15 -2.69 -46.53
N SER A 200 19.13 -2.02 -47.14
CA SER A 200 18.98 -0.83 -48.01
C SER A 200 19.69 0.45 -47.57
N ASN A 201 20.80 0.69 -48.27
CA ASN A 201 21.42 1.99 -48.44
C ASN A 201 20.53 2.90 -49.33
N ILE A 202 20.66 4.22 -49.12
CA ILE A 202 20.19 5.37 -49.93
C ILE A 202 19.05 6.20 -49.30
N LEU A 203 18.27 5.71 -48.32
CA LEU A 203 17.27 6.53 -47.59
C LEU A 203 17.58 6.81 -46.11
N TYR A 204 18.81 6.51 -45.66
CA TYR A 204 19.15 6.46 -44.23
C TYR A 204 19.45 7.82 -43.56
N TRP A 205 19.80 8.87 -44.32
CA TRP A 205 20.27 10.13 -43.71
C TRP A 205 19.17 11.12 -43.31
N LYS A 206 18.04 11.17 -44.04
CA LYS A 206 16.94 12.10 -43.73
C LYS A 206 15.97 11.60 -42.64
N ILE A 207 15.91 10.29 -42.42
CA ILE A 207 15.06 9.68 -41.38
C ILE A 207 15.76 9.65 -40.01
N ASN A 208 17.10 9.65 -39.99
CA ASN A 208 17.89 9.53 -38.76
C ASN A 208 17.68 10.69 -37.76
N LEU A 209 17.45 11.92 -38.21
CA LEU A 209 17.20 13.02 -37.26
C LEU A 209 15.82 12.89 -36.59
N SER A 210 14.79 12.47 -37.32
CA SER A 210 13.43 12.33 -36.80
C SER A 210 13.24 11.05 -35.99
N VAL A 211 13.91 9.96 -36.36
CA VAL A 211 13.94 8.71 -35.59
C VAL A 211 14.76 8.88 -34.33
N LYS A 212 15.92 9.53 -34.36
CA LYS A 212 16.71 9.82 -33.15
C LYS A 212 16.01 10.81 -32.22
N TYR A 213 15.25 11.79 -32.75
CA TYR A 213 14.38 12.65 -31.95
C TYR A 213 13.20 11.88 -31.33
N TRP A 214 12.59 10.97 -32.07
CA TRP A 214 11.47 10.16 -31.60
C TRP A 214 11.92 9.04 -30.65
N GLU A 215 13.09 8.44 -30.86
CA GLU A 215 13.77 7.53 -29.94
C GLU A 215 14.11 8.26 -28.64
N ASN A 216 14.72 9.45 -28.71
CA ASN A 216 14.97 10.27 -27.52
C ASN A 216 13.69 10.75 -26.83
N CYS A 217 12.56 10.84 -27.53
CA CYS A 217 11.25 11.15 -26.94
C CYS A 217 10.57 9.91 -26.35
N LEU A 218 10.62 8.75 -27.01
CA LEU A 218 10.04 7.49 -26.55
C LEU A 218 10.84 6.90 -25.37
N VAL A 219 12.18 6.92 -25.45
CA VAL A 219 13.08 6.60 -24.34
C VAL A 219 12.94 7.59 -23.18
N ARG A 220 12.38 8.79 -23.41
CA ARG A 220 12.04 9.74 -22.33
C ARG A 220 10.80 9.35 -21.53
N PHE A 221 9.94 8.50 -22.10
CA PHE A 221 8.71 8.05 -21.44
C PHE A 221 8.85 6.64 -20.85
N PHE A 222 9.67 5.77 -21.42
CA PHE A 222 9.91 4.43 -20.88
C PHE A 222 11.26 4.40 -20.13
N ASP A 223 11.35 3.69 -18.99
CA ASP A 223 12.42 3.70 -17.96
C ASP A 223 12.20 4.78 -16.92
N ASP A 224 10.93 5.00 -16.59
CA ASP A 224 10.54 6.00 -15.62
C ASP A 224 9.96 5.33 -14.39
N LEU A 225 10.65 5.52 -13.27
CA LEU A 225 10.29 4.92 -11.99
C LEU A 225 9.09 5.62 -11.35
N ARG A 226 8.70 6.82 -11.80
CA ARG A 226 7.65 7.63 -11.13
C ARG A 226 6.32 6.90 -10.94
N PRO A 227 5.73 6.21 -11.94
CA PRO A 227 4.48 5.48 -11.73
C PRO A 227 4.62 4.37 -10.67
N TYR A 228 5.72 3.63 -10.69
CA TYR A 228 6.00 2.60 -9.69
C TYR A 228 6.23 3.21 -8.29
N ALA A 229 6.99 4.31 -8.20
CA ALA A 229 7.24 5.03 -6.97
C ALA A 229 5.93 5.53 -6.34
N LEU A 230 4.97 5.99 -7.14
CA LEU A 230 3.65 6.37 -6.63
C LEU A 230 2.90 5.18 -6.04
N VAL A 231 2.90 4.03 -6.73
CA VAL A 231 2.29 2.81 -6.20
C VAL A 231 2.94 2.36 -4.88
N GLN A 232 4.25 2.60 -4.73
CA GLN A 232 5.00 2.22 -3.54
C GLN A 232 4.82 3.20 -2.37
N PHE A 233 4.93 4.52 -2.61
CA PHE A 233 5.02 5.54 -1.56
C PHE A 233 3.69 6.21 -1.21
N VAL A 234 2.72 6.30 -2.13
CA VAL A 234 1.39 6.84 -1.82
C VAL A 234 0.72 6.05 -0.70
N PRO A 235 0.73 4.70 -0.69
CA PRO A 235 0.23 3.91 0.42
C PRO A 235 0.84 4.25 1.78
N CYS A 236 2.14 4.55 1.84
CA CYS A 236 2.85 4.87 3.08
C CYS A 236 2.31 6.11 3.77
N ILE A 237 1.73 7.04 3.01
CA ILE A 237 1.14 8.27 3.53
C ILE A 237 -0.38 8.08 3.68
N ALA A 238 -1.02 7.51 2.68
CA ALA A 238 -2.47 7.38 2.63
C ALA A 238 -3.00 6.44 3.72
N ILE A 239 -2.35 5.30 3.97
CA ILE A 239 -2.80 4.33 4.97
C ILE A 239 -2.77 4.94 6.38
N PRO A 240 -1.65 5.52 6.89
CA PRO A 240 -1.64 6.15 8.20
C PRO A 240 -2.64 7.30 8.32
N LEU A 241 -2.69 8.17 7.33
CA LEU A 241 -3.59 9.32 7.33
C LEU A 241 -5.05 8.87 7.44
N MET A 242 -5.45 7.93 6.60
CA MET A 242 -6.81 7.40 6.64
C MET A 242 -7.07 6.55 7.89
N ALA A 243 -6.09 5.81 8.42
CA ALA A 243 -6.24 5.05 9.66
C ALA A 243 -6.50 5.95 10.87
N ILE A 244 -5.91 7.15 10.87
CA ILE A 244 -6.09 8.15 11.93
C ILE A 244 -7.43 8.88 11.78
N LEU A 245 -7.77 9.28 10.53
CA LEU A 245 -8.91 10.15 10.24
C LEU A 245 -10.24 9.40 10.12
N LEU A 246 -10.24 8.19 9.52
CA LEU A 246 -11.45 7.44 9.20
C LEU A 246 -11.77 6.41 10.28
N PRO A 247 -13.04 6.31 10.71
CA PRO A 247 -13.45 5.30 11.68
C PRO A 247 -13.26 3.89 11.10
N PRO A 248 -12.63 2.96 11.84
CA PRO A 248 -12.47 1.58 11.39
C PRO A 248 -13.79 0.79 11.41
N MET A 249 -13.89 -0.22 10.55
CA MET A 249 -14.90 -1.28 10.67
C MET A 249 -14.56 -2.31 11.76
N TYR A 250 -13.26 -2.52 12.01
CA TYR A 250 -12.75 -3.55 12.91
C TYR A 250 -11.90 -2.96 14.06
N THR A 251 -11.85 -3.68 15.18
CA THR A 251 -10.98 -3.32 16.31
C THR A 251 -9.50 -3.42 15.93
N HIS A 252 -8.60 -2.95 16.81
CA HIS A 252 -7.14 -3.03 16.61
C HIS A 252 -6.60 -2.26 15.39
N SER A 253 -7.28 -1.18 14.98
CA SER A 253 -6.86 -0.28 13.89
C SER A 253 -5.44 0.30 14.05
N THR A 254 -4.86 0.29 15.25
CA THR A 254 -3.50 0.78 15.49
C THR A 254 -2.42 -0.08 14.83
N TYR A 255 -2.71 -1.36 14.52
CA TYR A 255 -1.77 -2.23 13.81
C TYR A 255 -1.44 -1.75 12.39
N TRP A 256 -2.37 -1.04 11.73
CA TRP A 256 -2.09 -0.37 10.47
C TRP A 256 -0.99 0.70 10.58
N LEU A 257 -0.88 1.37 11.74
CA LEU A 257 0.18 2.35 12.00
C LEU A 257 1.51 1.68 12.28
N TRP A 258 1.52 0.57 13.03
CA TRP A 258 2.72 -0.24 13.23
C TRP A 258 3.26 -0.80 11.91
N ALA A 259 2.37 -1.35 11.07
CA ALA A 259 2.72 -1.82 9.73
C ALA A 259 3.35 -0.71 8.88
N ALA A 260 2.75 0.48 8.86
CA ALA A 260 3.32 1.63 8.14
C ALA A 260 4.68 2.09 8.71
N GLY A 261 4.83 2.08 10.04
CA GLY A 261 6.07 2.44 10.72
C GLY A 261 7.23 1.51 10.38
N PHE A 262 7.01 0.19 10.41
CA PHE A 262 8.02 -0.80 10.03
C PHE A 262 8.38 -0.75 8.54
N TYR A 263 7.40 -0.45 7.67
CA TYR A 263 7.70 -0.24 6.26
C TYR A 263 8.56 1.01 6.03
N LEU A 264 8.23 2.11 6.72
CA LEU A 264 9.03 3.34 6.66
C LEU A 264 10.46 3.09 7.18
N LEU A 265 10.59 2.34 8.28
CA LEU A 265 11.88 1.93 8.82
C LEU A 265 12.69 1.13 7.79
N ALA A 266 12.07 0.16 7.12
CA ALA A 266 12.73 -0.59 6.05
C ALA A 266 13.23 0.31 4.91
N LYS A 267 12.49 1.38 4.56
CA LYS A 267 12.94 2.35 3.55
C LYS A 267 14.11 3.22 4.01
N VAL A 268 14.18 3.55 5.30
CA VAL A 268 15.35 4.21 5.88
C VAL A 268 16.56 3.27 5.86
N GLU A 269 16.39 2.02 6.24
CA GLU A 269 17.45 1.01 6.23
C GLU A 269 17.98 0.74 4.81
N GLU A 270 17.09 0.74 3.80
CA GLU A 270 17.46 0.67 2.38
C GLU A 270 18.33 1.86 1.95
N ALA A 271 17.94 3.08 2.33
CA ALA A 271 18.71 4.28 2.00
C ALA A 271 20.05 4.37 2.74
N CYS A 272 20.14 3.73 3.91
CA CYS A 272 21.33 3.73 4.76
C CYS A 272 22.13 2.41 4.66
N ASP A 273 22.00 1.63 3.57
CA ASP A 273 22.59 0.29 3.45
C ASP A 273 24.07 0.22 3.86
N LYS A 274 24.90 1.05 3.23
CA LYS A 274 26.35 1.13 3.48
C LYS A 274 26.67 1.69 4.88
N VAL A 275 25.97 2.74 5.31
CA VAL A 275 26.15 3.36 6.63
C VAL A 275 25.89 2.36 7.76
N ILE A 276 24.80 1.60 7.66
CA ILE A 276 24.44 0.57 8.64
C ILE A 276 25.47 -0.56 8.61
N TYR A 277 25.94 -0.95 7.42
CA TYR A 277 26.96 -1.99 7.30
C TYR A 277 28.25 -1.59 8.00
N ASP A 278 28.71 -0.36 7.83
CA ASP A 278 29.88 0.18 8.52
C ASP A 278 29.68 0.23 10.05
N TRP A 279 28.52 0.71 10.51
CA TRP A 279 28.18 0.82 11.93
C TRP A 279 28.06 -0.52 12.64
N THR A 280 27.65 -1.56 11.93
CA THR A 280 27.55 -2.93 12.47
C THR A 280 28.86 -3.70 12.36
N TYR A 281 29.99 -3.02 12.08
CA TYR A 281 31.28 -3.65 11.86
C TYR A 281 31.24 -4.71 10.76
N HIS A 282 30.51 -4.42 9.68
CA HIS A 282 30.33 -5.29 8.52
C HIS A 282 29.65 -6.63 8.87
N ILE A 283 28.87 -6.70 9.96
CA ILE A 283 28.14 -7.91 10.34
C ILE A 283 26.81 -8.01 9.58
N VAL A 284 26.03 -6.92 9.50
CA VAL A 284 24.71 -6.90 8.84
C VAL A 284 24.51 -5.60 8.08
N SER A 285 24.12 -5.66 6.81
CA SER A 285 23.85 -4.45 6.02
C SER A 285 22.45 -3.90 6.25
N GLY A 286 22.24 -2.61 5.93
CA GLY A 286 20.90 -2.01 6.01
C GLY A 286 19.91 -2.71 5.10
N HIS A 287 20.34 -3.21 3.94
CA HIS A 287 19.48 -3.96 3.01
C HIS A 287 19.07 -5.33 3.56
N THR A 288 19.92 -6.00 4.35
CA THR A 288 19.51 -7.21 5.08
C THR A 288 18.45 -6.87 6.14
N LEU A 289 18.66 -5.80 6.91
CA LEU A 289 17.70 -5.34 7.92
C LEU A 289 16.37 -4.92 7.29
N LYS A 290 16.40 -4.27 6.12
CA LYS A 290 15.20 -3.83 5.40
C LYS A 290 14.24 -4.99 5.16
N HIS A 291 14.75 -6.17 4.79
CA HIS A 291 13.93 -7.34 4.52
C HIS A 291 13.24 -7.81 5.80
N LEU A 292 13.97 -7.83 6.92
CA LEU A 292 13.43 -8.22 8.22
C LEU A 292 12.39 -7.22 8.72
N CYS A 293 12.65 -5.92 8.62
CA CYS A 293 11.72 -4.86 8.99
C CYS A 293 10.47 -4.86 8.09
N ALA A 294 10.63 -5.02 6.77
CA ALA A 294 9.51 -5.15 5.85
C ALA A 294 8.69 -6.44 6.08
N ALA A 295 9.32 -7.53 6.51
CA ALA A 295 8.62 -8.77 6.89
C ALA A 295 7.77 -8.61 8.15
N MET A 296 8.01 -7.61 9.00
CA MET A 296 7.13 -7.31 10.14
C MET A 296 5.78 -6.75 9.71
N VAL A 297 5.67 -6.15 8.53
CA VAL A 297 4.40 -5.62 7.99
C VAL A 297 3.31 -6.70 7.94
N PRO A 298 3.49 -7.82 7.22
CA PRO A 298 2.50 -8.90 7.23
C PRO A 298 2.32 -9.54 8.61
N VAL A 299 3.32 -9.55 9.50
CA VAL A 299 3.16 -10.05 10.88
C VAL A 299 2.14 -9.21 11.64
N PHE A 300 2.29 -7.88 11.67
CA PHE A 300 1.35 -7.00 12.36
C PHE A 300 -0.06 -7.13 11.78
N LEU A 301 -0.19 -7.21 10.45
CA LEU A 301 -1.48 -7.39 9.81
C LEU A 301 -2.09 -8.77 10.12
N THR A 302 -1.28 -9.82 10.21
CA THR A 302 -1.72 -11.16 10.61
C THR A 302 -2.24 -11.17 12.05
N LEU A 303 -1.50 -10.54 12.97
CA LEU A 303 -1.91 -10.39 14.37
C LEU A 303 -3.19 -9.56 14.51
N MET A 304 -3.33 -8.49 13.72
CA MET A 304 -4.55 -7.71 13.63
C MET A 304 -5.72 -8.59 13.18
N LEU A 305 -5.57 -9.34 12.09
CA LEU A 305 -6.62 -10.23 11.59
C LEU A 305 -7.01 -11.32 12.58
N ALA A 306 -6.05 -11.88 13.33
CA ALA A 306 -6.32 -12.91 14.32
C ALA A 306 -7.09 -12.37 15.55
N LYS A 307 -6.85 -11.11 15.93
CA LYS A 307 -7.43 -10.49 17.14
C LYS A 307 -8.65 -9.62 16.87
N ARG A 308 -8.90 -9.22 15.62
CA ARG A 308 -9.94 -8.26 15.29
C ARG A 308 -11.35 -8.80 15.52
N THR A 309 -12.23 -7.89 15.87
CA THR A 309 -13.67 -8.06 16.00
C THR A 309 -14.37 -6.88 15.34
N ILE A 310 -15.67 -6.97 15.08
CA ILE A 310 -16.44 -5.85 14.52
C ILE A 310 -16.50 -4.72 15.56
N GLU A 311 -16.14 -3.50 15.14
CA GLU A 311 -16.23 -2.30 15.97
C GLU A 311 -17.69 -1.78 15.95
N THR A 312 -18.35 -1.83 17.11
CA THR A 312 -19.75 -1.40 17.23
C THR A 312 -19.87 0.12 17.40
N ASP A 313 -18.85 0.76 17.98
CA ASP A 313 -18.79 2.21 18.18
C ASP A 313 -17.75 2.83 17.24
N ARG A 314 -18.18 3.15 16.02
CA ARG A 314 -17.34 3.68 14.93
C ARG A 314 -16.76 5.06 15.27
N LYS A 315 -15.66 5.08 16.02
CA LYS A 315 -14.87 6.27 16.37
C LYS A 315 -13.49 6.20 15.72
N SER A 316 -13.05 7.31 15.12
CA SER A 316 -11.69 7.40 14.57
C SER A 316 -10.64 7.48 15.67
N LEU A 317 -9.40 7.06 15.37
CA LEU A 317 -8.28 7.14 16.33
C LEU A 317 -8.04 8.58 16.79
N LEU A 318 -8.15 9.56 15.88
CA LEU A 318 -8.05 10.99 16.23
C LEU A 318 -9.05 11.38 17.32
N LYS A 319 -10.30 10.93 17.22
CA LYS A 319 -11.34 11.24 18.21
C LYS A 319 -11.03 10.56 19.55
N THR A 320 -10.62 9.30 19.52
CA THR A 320 -10.23 8.54 20.72
C THR A 320 -9.04 9.18 21.45
N TRP A 321 -8.00 9.56 20.72
CA TRP A 321 -6.83 10.24 21.28
C TRP A 321 -7.17 11.62 21.82
N LYS A 322 -8.00 12.41 21.12
CA LYS A 322 -8.45 13.71 21.62
C LYS A 322 -9.18 13.59 22.97
N VAL A 323 -10.07 12.61 23.13
CA VAL A 323 -10.77 12.35 24.38
C VAL A 323 -9.80 11.91 25.49
N SER A 324 -8.85 11.04 25.16
CA SER A 324 -7.81 10.60 26.10
C SER A 324 -6.96 11.78 26.57
N TRP A 325 -6.51 12.64 25.65
CA TRP A 325 -5.75 13.86 25.97
C TRP A 325 -6.53 14.83 26.85
N THR A 326 -7.83 15.05 26.59
CA THR A 326 -8.66 15.88 27.46
C THR A 326 -8.81 15.29 28.86
N LYS A 327 -8.94 13.96 28.98
CA LYS A 327 -9.02 13.28 30.29
C LYS A 327 -7.71 13.40 31.06
N VAL A 328 -6.57 13.23 30.39
CA VAL A 328 -5.23 13.42 30.99
C VAL A 328 -5.06 14.87 31.47
N LYS A 329 -5.49 15.86 30.69
CA LYS A 329 -5.40 17.28 31.06
C LYS A 329 -6.29 17.63 32.26
N VAL A 330 -7.50 17.06 32.36
CA VAL A 330 -8.39 17.24 33.51
C VAL A 330 -7.78 16.59 34.76
N ASN A 331 -7.36 15.33 34.68
CA ASN A 331 -6.72 14.64 35.81
C ASN A 331 -5.40 15.29 36.26
N GLY A 332 -4.65 15.91 35.34
CA GLY A 332 -3.43 16.66 35.67
C GLY A 332 -3.71 18.02 36.33
N ASN A 333 -4.88 18.61 36.11
CA ASN A 333 -5.32 19.84 36.76
C ASN A 333 -6.04 19.59 38.11
N ASP A 334 -6.61 18.40 38.32
CA ASP A 334 -7.31 18.03 39.57
C ASP A 334 -6.36 17.63 40.72
N GLN A 335 -5.03 17.73 40.56
CA GLN A 335 -4.06 17.47 41.63
C GLN A 335 -3.62 18.71 42.44
N GLU A 336 -4.22 19.88 42.24
CA GLU A 336 -3.83 21.13 42.95
C GLU A 336 -4.93 21.75 43.82
N VAL A 337 -5.93 20.98 44.28
CA VAL A 337 -6.88 21.45 45.32
C VAL A 337 -6.48 20.86 46.67
N SER A 338 -5.57 21.56 47.34
CA SER A 338 -5.21 21.34 48.75
C SER A 338 -6.42 21.68 49.62
N TYR A 339 -6.97 20.68 50.32
CA TYR A 339 -7.94 20.89 51.39
C TYR A 339 -7.23 21.60 52.55
N SER A 340 -7.34 22.92 52.59
CA SER A 340 -6.98 23.69 53.78
C SER A 340 -7.95 23.31 54.89
N ALA A 341 -7.42 22.73 55.96
CA ALA A 341 -8.16 22.27 57.13
C ALA A 341 -9.04 23.39 57.72
N VAL A 342 -10.34 23.13 57.84
CA VAL A 342 -11.25 23.94 58.65
C VAL A 342 -11.04 23.53 60.10
N SER A 343 -10.45 24.40 60.90
CA SER A 343 -10.32 24.23 62.35
C SER A 343 -11.70 24.38 63.00
N VAL A 344 -12.19 23.30 63.61
CA VAL A 344 -13.36 23.31 64.49
C VAL A 344 -12.95 23.99 65.80
N VAL A 345 -13.57 25.12 66.13
CA VAL A 345 -13.51 25.71 67.47
C VAL A 345 -14.74 25.24 68.23
N GLU A 346 -14.54 24.32 69.18
CA GLU A 346 -15.52 24.03 70.22
C GLU A 346 -15.55 25.19 71.24
N SER A 347 -16.75 25.69 71.53
CA SER A 347 -17.00 26.56 72.69
C SER A 347 -17.75 25.75 73.74
N PRO A 348 -17.26 25.64 74.98
CA PRO A 348 -18.02 25.07 76.09
C PRO A 348 -18.83 26.15 76.82
N ALA A 349 -20.08 25.78 77.15
CA ALA A 349 -21.06 26.36 78.09
C ALA A 349 -21.34 27.87 78.04
#